data_AF-M1WQX6-F1
#
_entry.id   AF-M1WQX6-F1
#
_cell.length_a   1.000
_cell.length_b   1.000
_cell.length_c   1.000
_cell.angle_alpha   90.00
_cell.angle_beta   90.00
_cell.angle_gamma   90.00
#
_symmetry.space_group_name_H-M   'P 1'
#
loop_
_entity.id
_entity.type
_entity.pdbx_description
1 polymer ?
#
loop_
_entity_poly.entity_id
_entity_poly.type
_entity_poly.pdbx_seq_one_letter_code
_entity_poly.pdbx_strand_id
1 'polypeptide(L)'
;MVQLSAKAKELIPKAKIISFKSWQKTHPEKVIAILISADNDRVYLSDKDLQKIQALLPHTSSLISIAKTLRDHATEIVDEARKILLKQFPGITEFGGALYPPFRAEACWLDFWHFTRCVTYGIIGGSSQFTSSEGLGYMKLLYKELQVPLDAMVSGLESIKFASIKYIDSGQHQLVYPYFDHLIQKLSDFRNS
;
A
#
# COMPACT_ATOMS: atom_id res chain seq x y z
N MET A 1 6.12 -26.58 -2.20
CA MET A 1 5.80 -25.32 -1.50
C MET A 1 7.07 -24.82 -0.86
N VAL A 2 7.46 -23.55 -1.08
CA VAL A 2 8.60 -22.98 -0.35
C VAL A 2 8.19 -22.77 1.11
N GLN A 3 8.97 -23.34 2.02
CA GLN A 3 8.70 -23.25 3.44
C GLN A 3 9.29 -21.96 3.98
N LEU A 4 8.43 -21.02 4.40
CA LEU A 4 8.86 -19.80 5.09
C LEU A 4 9.64 -20.16 6.38
N SER A 5 10.66 -19.37 6.69
CA SER A 5 11.40 -19.51 7.95
C SER A 5 10.49 -19.29 9.16
N ALA A 6 10.84 -19.86 10.32
CA ALA A 6 10.08 -19.66 11.56
C ALA A 6 9.94 -18.16 11.90
N LYS A 7 11.03 -17.41 11.70
CA LYS A 7 11.06 -15.96 11.90
C LYS A 7 10.14 -15.21 10.93
N ALA A 8 10.14 -15.56 9.64
CA ALA A 8 9.22 -14.95 8.68
C ALA A 8 7.76 -15.20 9.08
N LYS A 9 7.41 -16.43 9.49
CA LYS A 9 6.06 -16.77 9.95
C LYS A 9 5.63 -15.97 11.18
N GLU A 10 6.55 -15.70 12.10
CA GLU A 10 6.30 -14.89 13.29
C GLU A 10 6.09 -13.40 12.95
N LEU A 11 6.84 -12.88 11.98
CA LEU A 11 6.82 -11.46 11.61
C LEU A 11 5.61 -11.08 10.75
N ILE A 12 5.16 -11.94 9.84
CA ILE A 12 4.02 -11.69 8.92
C ILE A 12 2.77 -11.13 9.63
N PRO A 13 2.23 -11.73 10.71
CA PRO A 13 1.03 -11.20 11.36
C PRO A 13 1.27 -9.85 12.07
N LYS A 14 2.52 -9.52 12.40
CA LYS A 14 2.90 -8.28 13.10
C LYS A 14 3.21 -7.13 12.13
N ALA A 15 3.57 -7.44 10.88
CA ALA A 15 3.92 -6.49 9.83
C ALA A 15 2.70 -5.74 9.24
N LYS A 16 1.92 -5.08 10.11
CA LYS A 16 0.76 -4.28 9.71
C LYS A 16 1.17 -2.86 9.30
N ILE A 17 0.91 -2.50 8.05
CA ILE A 17 1.28 -1.18 7.52
C ILE A 17 0.47 -0.06 8.18
N ILE A 18 -0.82 -0.28 8.43
CA ILE A 18 -1.76 0.79 8.79
C ILE A 18 -1.90 0.93 10.31
N SER A 19 -2.06 2.18 10.79
CA SER A 19 -2.48 2.49 12.15
C SER A 19 -3.52 3.60 12.18
N PHE A 20 -4.60 3.36 12.89
CA PHE A 20 -5.66 4.36 13.15
C PHE A 20 -5.58 4.95 14.55
N LYS A 21 -4.52 4.67 15.33
CA LYS A 21 -4.37 5.13 16.72
C LYS A 21 -4.46 6.66 16.82
N SER A 22 -3.81 7.39 15.92
CA SER A 22 -3.85 8.86 15.88
C SER A 22 -5.20 9.42 15.41
N TRP A 23 -6.04 8.60 14.75
CA TRP A 23 -7.31 9.03 14.17
C TRP A 23 -8.46 8.98 15.17
N GLN A 24 -8.31 8.26 16.29
CA GLN A 24 -9.33 8.14 17.34
C GLN A 24 -9.81 9.49 17.88
N LYS A 25 -8.99 10.54 17.78
CA LYS A 25 -9.33 11.89 18.23
C LYS A 25 -9.93 12.79 17.14
N THR A 26 -9.80 12.40 15.87
CA THR A 26 -10.12 13.26 14.71
C THR A 26 -11.18 12.66 13.79
N HIS A 27 -11.53 11.38 13.98
CA HIS A 27 -12.46 10.65 13.13
C HIS A 27 -13.56 9.97 13.95
N PRO A 28 -14.78 9.82 13.39
CA PRO A 28 -15.83 9.03 14.03
C PRO A 28 -15.38 7.58 14.23
N GLU A 29 -15.67 7.02 15.40
CA GLU A 29 -15.31 5.63 15.75
C GLU A 29 -15.84 4.62 14.72
N LYS A 30 -17.04 4.86 14.17
CA LYS A 30 -17.65 4.01 13.14
C LYS A 30 -16.84 4.00 11.83
N VAL A 31 -16.22 5.11 11.44
CA VAL A 31 -15.36 5.16 10.25
C VAL A 31 -14.10 4.35 10.49
N ILE A 32 -13.47 4.53 11.66
CA ILE A 32 -12.28 3.77 12.06
C ILE A 32 -12.59 2.26 12.09
N ALA A 33 -13.74 1.85 12.63
CA ALA A 33 -14.15 0.45 12.70
C ALA A 33 -14.29 -0.18 11.30
N ILE A 34 -14.89 0.53 10.34
CA ILE A 34 -15.01 0.07 8.94
C ILE A 34 -13.62 -0.17 8.33
N LEU A 35 -12.71 0.80 8.51
CA LEU A 35 -11.35 0.72 7.98
C LEU A 35 -10.53 -0.40 8.64
N ILE A 36 -10.66 -0.58 9.96
CA ILE A 36 -10.02 -1.69 10.69
C ILE A 36 -10.52 -3.04 10.18
N SER A 37 -11.83 -3.20 9.97
CA SER A 37 -12.40 -4.45 9.44
C SER A 37 -11.82 -4.76 8.06
N ALA A 38 -11.85 -3.79 7.15
CA ALA A 38 -11.32 -3.96 5.80
C ALA A 38 -9.80 -4.22 5.79
N ASP A 39 -9.04 -3.62 6.70
CA ASP A 39 -7.60 -3.89 6.82
C ASP A 39 -7.31 -5.30 7.34
N ASN A 40 -8.06 -5.78 8.33
CA ASN A 40 -7.93 -7.14 8.85
C ASN A 40 -8.24 -8.18 7.78
N ASP A 41 -9.25 -7.93 6.95
CA ASP A 41 -9.66 -8.79 5.83
C ASP A 41 -8.78 -8.61 4.58
N ARG A 42 -7.92 -7.58 4.56
CA ARG A 42 -7.04 -7.20 3.44
C ARG A 42 -7.78 -6.91 2.13
N VAL A 43 -9.00 -6.38 2.23
CA VAL A 43 -9.89 -6.08 1.08
C VAL A 43 -10.05 -4.59 0.88
N TYR A 44 -10.17 -4.10 -0.35
CA TYR A 44 -10.57 -2.70 -0.55
C TYR A 44 -11.99 -2.46 -0.02
N LEU A 45 -12.28 -1.22 0.36
CA LEU A 45 -13.61 -0.83 0.81
C LEU A 45 -14.65 -1.00 -0.31
N SER A 46 -15.76 -1.65 0.01
CA SER A 46 -16.88 -1.83 -0.91
C SER A 46 -17.62 -0.51 -1.15
N ASP A 47 -18.44 -0.44 -2.20
CA ASP A 47 -19.31 0.74 -2.42
C ASP A 47 -20.22 1.03 -1.23
N LYS A 48 -20.71 -0.01 -0.56
CA LYS A 48 -21.51 0.12 0.67
C LYS A 48 -20.71 0.75 1.81
N ASP A 49 -19.44 0.39 1.94
CA ASP A 49 -18.59 0.96 2.99
C ASP A 49 -18.24 2.42 2.69
N LEU A 50 -17.92 2.74 1.43
CA LEU A 50 -17.68 4.11 0.99
C LEU A 50 -18.92 4.99 1.21
N GLN A 51 -20.12 4.51 0.91
CA GLN A 51 -21.37 5.24 1.18
C GLN A 51 -21.59 5.50 2.66
N LYS A 52 -21.34 4.51 3.53
CA LYS A 52 -21.42 4.71 4.99
C LYS A 52 -20.41 5.74 5.47
N ILE A 53 -19.17 5.68 5.00
CA ILE A 53 -18.13 6.64 5.37
C ILE A 53 -18.51 8.05 4.87
N GLN A 54 -18.98 8.18 3.64
CA GLN A 54 -19.45 9.45 3.07
C GLN A 54 -20.55 10.11 3.92
N ALA A 55 -21.49 9.31 4.45
CA ALA A 55 -22.54 9.81 5.33
C ALA A 55 -22.00 10.30 6.69
N LEU A 56 -20.93 9.68 7.18
CA LEU A 56 -20.28 10.04 8.46
C LEU A 56 -19.24 11.16 8.31
N LEU A 57 -18.67 11.33 7.12
CA LEU A 57 -17.68 12.36 6.77
C LEU A 57 -18.07 13.05 5.46
N PRO A 58 -19.12 13.91 5.43
CA PRO A 58 -19.58 14.53 4.20
C PRO A 58 -18.51 15.34 3.45
N HIS A 59 -17.59 15.96 4.20
CA HIS A 59 -16.53 16.80 3.67
C HIS A 59 -15.42 16.04 2.94
N THR A 60 -15.33 14.70 3.06
CA THR A 60 -14.30 13.90 2.37
C THR A 60 -14.77 13.37 1.01
N SER A 61 -15.85 13.92 0.43
CA SER A 61 -16.46 13.38 -0.77
C SER A 61 -15.53 13.29 -1.99
N SER A 62 -14.72 14.33 -2.22
CA SER A 62 -13.70 14.31 -3.28
C SER A 62 -12.67 13.20 -3.05
N LEU A 63 -12.21 13.01 -1.81
CA LEU A 63 -11.25 11.97 -1.43
C LEU A 63 -11.83 10.57 -1.59
N ILE A 64 -13.11 10.37 -1.23
CA ILE A 64 -13.81 9.10 -1.43
C ILE A 64 -13.92 8.77 -2.93
N SER A 65 -14.22 9.75 -3.78
CA SER A 65 -14.27 9.56 -5.24
C SER A 65 -12.91 9.18 -5.81
N ILE A 66 -11.84 9.83 -5.36
CA ILE A 66 -10.46 9.50 -5.74
C ILE A 66 -10.12 8.06 -5.31
N ALA A 67 -10.35 7.72 -4.03
CA ALA A 67 -10.05 6.39 -3.51
C ALA A 67 -10.86 5.29 -4.21
N LYS A 68 -12.12 5.56 -4.56
CA LYS A 68 -12.94 4.67 -5.38
C LYS A 68 -12.32 4.45 -6.76
N THR A 69 -11.88 5.51 -7.42
CA THR A 69 -11.23 5.42 -8.74
C THR A 69 -9.96 4.58 -8.67
N LEU A 70 -9.11 4.81 -7.66
CA LEU A 70 -7.89 4.02 -7.46
C LEU A 70 -8.18 2.54 -7.16
N ARG A 71 -9.23 2.25 -6.37
CA ARG A 71 -9.69 0.88 -6.13
C ARG A 71 -10.12 0.20 -7.44
N ASP A 72 -10.95 0.88 -8.22
CA ASP A 72 -11.56 0.33 -9.43
C ASP A 72 -10.53 0.06 -10.53
N HIS A 73 -9.38 0.77 -10.50
CA HIS A 73 -8.25 0.60 -11.42
C HIS A 73 -7.00 -0.05 -10.78
N ALA A 74 -7.12 -0.67 -9.60
CA ALA A 74 -5.97 -1.15 -8.84
C ALA A 74 -5.14 -2.20 -9.62
N THR A 75 -5.80 -3.06 -10.40
CA THR A 75 -5.13 -4.09 -11.21
C THR A 75 -4.29 -3.45 -12.32
N GLU A 76 -4.87 -2.49 -13.05
CA GLU A 76 -4.22 -1.78 -14.14
C GLU A 76 -3.04 -0.93 -13.64
N ILE A 77 -3.20 -0.28 -12.48
CA ILE A 77 -2.14 0.46 -11.80
C ILE A 77 -0.96 -0.45 -11.49
N VAL A 78 -1.22 -1.62 -10.87
CA VAL A 78 -0.17 -2.59 -10.53
C VAL A 78 0.49 -3.16 -11.77
N ASP A 79 -0.28 -3.45 -12.83
CA ASP A 79 0.24 -3.97 -14.09
C ASP A 79 1.13 -2.96 -14.81
N GLU A 80 0.77 -1.68 -14.78
CA GLU A 80 1.61 -0.63 -15.34
C GLU A 80 2.91 -0.47 -14.53
N ALA A 81 2.80 -0.39 -13.19
CA ALA A 81 3.96 -0.30 -12.32
C ALA A 81 4.91 -1.48 -12.50
N ARG A 82 4.36 -2.70 -12.65
CA ARG A 82 5.12 -3.91 -12.97
C ARG A 82 5.89 -3.77 -14.28
N LYS A 83 5.27 -3.30 -15.36
CA LYS A 83 5.93 -3.09 -16.65
C LYS A 83 7.07 -2.09 -16.57
N ILE A 84 6.90 -1.01 -15.79
CA ILE A 84 7.93 0.01 -15.57
C ILE A 84 9.10 -0.62 -14.80
N LEU A 85 8.81 -1.32 -13.69
CA LEU A 85 9.82 -1.95 -12.86
C LEU A 85 10.65 -2.98 -13.64
N LEU A 86 10.01 -3.84 -14.42
CA LEU A 86 10.72 -4.86 -15.21
C LEU A 86 11.65 -4.25 -16.27
N LYS A 87 11.33 -3.04 -16.78
CA LYS A 87 12.22 -2.29 -17.68
C LYS A 87 13.38 -1.64 -16.93
N GLN A 88 13.12 -1.13 -15.71
CA GLN A 88 14.14 -0.49 -14.87
C GLN A 88 15.13 -1.50 -14.26
N PHE A 89 14.67 -2.72 -14.00
CA PHE A 89 15.48 -3.82 -13.47
C PHE A 89 15.41 -5.04 -14.41
N PRO A 90 16.10 -5.00 -15.58
CA PRO A 90 16.13 -6.12 -16.50
C PRO A 90 16.61 -7.41 -15.82
N GLY A 91 15.97 -8.54 -16.11
CA GLY A 91 16.35 -9.85 -15.54
C GLY A 91 15.99 -10.07 -14.07
N ILE A 92 15.31 -9.12 -13.38
CA ILE A 92 15.00 -9.25 -11.95
C ILE A 92 14.15 -10.49 -11.61
N THR A 93 13.34 -10.97 -12.55
CA THR A 93 12.51 -12.19 -12.41
C THR A 93 13.12 -13.45 -13.03
N GLU A 94 14.25 -13.32 -13.73
CA GLU A 94 14.94 -14.43 -14.39
C GLU A 94 15.79 -15.23 -13.39
N PHE A 95 16.29 -16.40 -13.78
CA PHE A 95 17.15 -17.21 -12.90
C PHE A 95 18.33 -16.39 -12.38
N GLY A 96 18.48 -16.31 -11.04
CA GLY A 96 19.50 -15.49 -10.38
C GLY A 96 19.06 -14.05 -10.07
N GLY A 97 17.92 -13.60 -10.60
CA GLY A 97 17.32 -12.30 -10.28
C GLY A 97 16.70 -12.24 -8.88
N ALA A 98 16.59 -11.04 -8.32
CA ALA A 98 16.13 -10.84 -6.94
C ALA A 98 14.65 -11.21 -6.69
N LEU A 99 13.82 -11.25 -7.73
CA LEU A 99 12.43 -11.70 -7.71
C LEU A 99 12.25 -13.12 -8.28
N TYR A 100 13.34 -13.85 -8.49
CA TYR A 100 13.31 -15.29 -8.78
C TYR A 100 13.37 -16.09 -7.48
N PRO A 101 12.65 -17.22 -7.38
CA PRO A 101 11.77 -17.83 -8.39
C PRO A 101 10.37 -17.18 -8.46
N PRO A 102 9.49 -17.56 -9.41
CA PRO A 102 8.26 -16.82 -9.74
C PRO A 102 7.35 -16.42 -8.57
N PHE A 103 7.27 -17.23 -7.51
CA PHE A 103 6.46 -16.88 -6.33
C PHE A 103 6.93 -15.59 -5.64
N ARG A 104 8.23 -15.22 -5.74
CA ARG A 104 8.74 -13.96 -5.18
C ARG A 104 8.25 -12.77 -5.99
N ALA A 105 8.20 -12.89 -7.32
CA ALA A 105 7.59 -11.88 -8.18
C ALA A 105 6.10 -11.74 -7.87
N GLU A 106 5.37 -12.86 -7.78
CA GLU A 106 3.94 -12.85 -7.40
C GLU A 106 3.69 -12.17 -6.06
N ALA A 107 4.51 -12.46 -5.05
CA ALA A 107 4.45 -11.78 -3.76
C ALA A 107 4.72 -10.28 -3.87
N CYS A 108 5.69 -9.86 -4.68
CA CYS A 108 5.98 -8.45 -4.92
C CYS A 108 4.79 -7.70 -5.57
N TRP A 109 4.12 -8.32 -6.55
CA TRP A 109 2.95 -7.72 -7.20
C TRP A 109 1.75 -7.65 -6.25
N LEU A 110 1.59 -8.67 -5.39
CA LEU A 110 0.58 -8.65 -4.34
C LEU A 110 0.84 -7.55 -3.32
N ASP A 111 2.10 -7.33 -2.93
CA ASP A 111 2.50 -6.23 -2.07
C ASP A 111 2.14 -4.87 -2.70
N PHE A 112 2.37 -4.67 -4.00
CA PHE A 112 1.96 -3.45 -4.72
C PHE A 112 0.44 -3.21 -4.64
N TRP A 113 -0.35 -4.26 -4.81
CA TRP A 113 -1.80 -4.18 -4.68
C TRP A 113 -2.23 -3.84 -3.25
N HIS A 114 -1.57 -4.41 -2.24
CA HIS A 114 -1.82 -4.09 -0.84
C HIS A 114 -1.36 -2.67 -0.46
N PHE A 115 -0.25 -2.18 -0.99
CA PHE A 115 0.20 -0.80 -0.75
C PHE A 115 -0.77 0.21 -1.33
N THR A 116 -1.26 -0.02 -2.54
CA THR A 116 -2.30 0.81 -3.17
C THR A 116 -3.56 0.83 -2.29
N ARG A 117 -3.98 -0.32 -1.74
CA ARG A 117 -5.09 -0.43 -0.78
C ARG A 117 -4.85 0.44 0.45
N CYS A 118 -3.69 0.33 1.09
CA CYS A 118 -3.34 1.12 2.26
C CYS A 118 -3.39 2.63 1.98
N VAL A 119 -2.91 3.05 0.81
CA VAL A 119 -2.99 4.44 0.35
C VAL A 119 -4.44 4.89 0.21
N THR A 120 -5.34 4.07 -0.35
CA THR A 120 -6.76 4.44 -0.45
C THR A 120 -7.40 4.69 0.92
N TYR A 121 -6.99 3.97 1.98
CA TYR A 121 -7.51 4.19 3.32
C TYR A 121 -7.03 5.52 3.90
N GLY A 122 -5.75 5.84 3.71
CA GLY A 122 -5.19 7.15 4.04
C GLY A 122 -5.99 8.27 3.38
N ILE A 123 -6.23 8.16 2.07
CA ILE A 123 -7.00 9.14 1.29
C ILE A 123 -8.41 9.30 1.85
N ILE A 124 -9.15 8.20 2.08
CA ILE A 124 -10.52 8.24 2.61
C ILE A 124 -10.60 8.93 3.97
N GLY A 125 -9.60 8.70 4.82
CA GLY A 125 -9.47 9.36 6.12
C GLY A 125 -8.77 10.72 6.10
N GLY A 126 -8.47 11.30 4.93
CA GLY A 126 -7.90 12.65 4.89
C GLY A 126 -6.57 12.82 5.64
N SER A 127 -5.82 11.73 5.88
CA SER A 127 -4.63 11.75 6.75
C SER A 127 -3.49 10.93 6.16
N SER A 128 -2.42 11.61 5.72
CA SER A 128 -1.23 10.98 5.14
C SER A 128 -0.41 10.20 6.18
N GLN A 129 -0.58 10.51 7.46
CA GLN A 129 0.06 9.80 8.58
C GLN A 129 -0.75 8.55 8.98
N PHE A 130 -0.96 7.64 8.02
CA PHE A 130 -1.78 6.43 8.19
C PHE A 130 -0.97 5.18 8.59
N THR A 131 0.36 5.26 8.66
CA THR A 131 1.21 4.08 8.87
C THR A 131 1.51 3.77 10.34
N SER A 132 1.68 2.50 10.68
CA SER A 132 2.12 2.02 12.00
C SER A 132 3.64 1.98 12.12
N SER A 133 4.25 2.79 13.00
CA SER A 133 5.71 2.71 13.26
C SER A 133 6.14 1.33 13.76
N GLU A 134 5.33 0.73 14.64
CA GLU A 134 5.56 -0.62 15.19
C GLU A 134 5.46 -1.68 14.09
N GLY A 135 4.39 -1.64 13.29
CA GLY A 135 4.16 -2.60 12.22
C GLY A 135 5.18 -2.49 11.08
N LEU A 136 5.60 -1.26 10.73
CA LEU A 136 6.70 -1.03 9.80
C LEU A 136 8.04 -1.56 10.35
N GLY A 137 8.27 -1.48 11.67
CA GLY A 137 9.43 -2.11 12.31
C GLY A 137 9.47 -3.63 12.08
N TYR A 138 8.34 -4.31 12.26
CA TYR A 138 8.23 -5.75 11.95
C TYR A 138 8.36 -6.04 10.46
N MET A 139 7.77 -5.20 9.61
CA MET A 139 7.85 -5.33 8.15
C MET A 139 9.29 -5.20 7.65
N LYS A 140 10.08 -4.30 8.23
CA LYS A 140 11.51 -4.14 7.93
C LYS A 140 12.31 -5.40 8.28
N LEU A 141 12.07 -5.99 9.45
CA LEU A 141 12.68 -7.26 9.85
C LEU A 141 12.26 -8.40 8.90
N LEU A 142 10.99 -8.41 8.47
CA LEU A 142 10.46 -9.39 7.54
C LEU A 142 11.11 -9.25 6.16
N TYR A 143 11.25 -8.03 5.65
CA TYR A 143 11.88 -7.76 4.35
C TYR A 143 13.35 -8.13 4.35
N LYS A 144 14.07 -7.90 5.46
CA LYS A 144 15.44 -8.38 5.66
C LYS A 144 15.51 -9.91 5.66
N GLU A 145 14.62 -10.56 6.39
CA GLU A 145 14.53 -12.03 6.47
C GLU A 145 14.25 -12.66 5.09
N LEU A 146 13.34 -12.06 4.32
CA LEU A 146 12.94 -12.52 2.99
C LEU A 146 13.86 -12.00 1.87
N GLN A 147 14.92 -11.26 2.21
CA GLN A 147 15.87 -10.65 1.27
C GLN A 147 15.17 -9.87 0.15
N VAL A 148 14.16 -9.07 0.51
CA VAL A 148 13.40 -8.27 -0.44
C VAL A 148 14.31 -7.21 -1.07
N PRO A 149 14.33 -7.05 -2.41
CA PRO A 149 15.12 -6.02 -3.06
C PRO A 149 14.51 -4.64 -2.82
N LEU A 150 14.97 -3.94 -1.77
CA LEU A 150 14.39 -2.67 -1.32
C LEU A 150 14.42 -1.58 -2.40
N ASP A 151 15.46 -1.51 -3.22
CA ASP A 151 15.53 -0.51 -4.31
C ASP A 151 14.45 -0.75 -5.36
N ALA A 152 14.19 -2.01 -5.72
CA ALA A 152 13.10 -2.37 -6.62
C ALA A 152 11.73 -2.13 -5.97
N MET A 153 11.59 -2.36 -4.66
CA MET A 153 10.36 -2.08 -3.93
C MET A 153 10.01 -0.59 -3.92
N VAL A 154 11.00 0.28 -3.62
CA VAL A 154 10.82 1.73 -3.58
C VAL A 154 10.51 2.28 -4.98
N SER A 155 11.28 1.88 -6.00
CA SER A 155 11.00 2.24 -7.40
C SER A 155 9.63 1.73 -7.87
N GLY A 156 9.21 0.55 -7.40
CA GLY A 156 7.88 0.01 -7.64
C GLY A 156 6.78 0.91 -7.09
N LEU A 157 6.91 1.38 -5.84
CA LEU A 157 5.95 2.31 -5.22
C LEU A 157 5.90 3.66 -5.95
N GLU A 158 7.05 4.19 -6.40
CA GLU A 158 7.10 5.38 -7.25
C GLU A 158 6.35 5.16 -8.57
N SER A 159 6.50 3.97 -9.17
CA SER A 159 5.79 3.59 -10.38
C SER A 159 4.29 3.44 -10.15
N ILE A 160 3.85 2.91 -9.00
CA ILE A 160 2.44 2.88 -8.60
C ILE A 160 1.89 4.30 -8.47
N LYS A 161 2.62 5.21 -7.80
CA LYS A 161 2.22 6.63 -7.69
C LYS A 161 2.01 7.23 -9.08
N PHE A 162 2.96 7.02 -10.00
CA PHE A 162 2.88 7.54 -11.37
C PHE A 162 1.72 6.93 -12.17
N ALA A 163 1.49 5.62 -12.06
CA ALA A 163 0.38 4.96 -12.73
C ALA A 163 -0.97 5.41 -12.14
N SER A 164 -1.06 5.62 -10.83
CA SER A 164 -2.27 6.03 -10.11
C SER A 164 -2.78 7.39 -10.58
N ILE A 165 -1.90 8.39 -10.73
CA ILE A 165 -2.32 9.74 -11.12
C ILE A 165 -2.87 9.84 -12.53
N LYS A 166 -2.64 8.85 -13.41
CA LYS A 166 -3.22 8.83 -14.76
C LYS A 166 -4.74 8.65 -14.74
N TYR A 167 -5.27 8.07 -13.67
CA TYR A 167 -6.71 7.88 -13.48
C TYR A 167 -7.37 9.03 -12.70
N ILE A 168 -6.56 9.98 -12.21
CA ILE A 168 -7.03 11.10 -11.38
C ILE A 168 -6.91 12.39 -12.19
N ASP A 169 -7.91 13.26 -12.06
CA ASP A 169 -7.85 14.58 -12.70
C ASP A 169 -6.60 15.34 -12.24
N SER A 170 -5.96 16.02 -13.19
CA SER A 170 -4.72 16.77 -12.98
C SER A 170 -4.83 17.80 -11.86
N GLY A 171 -5.99 18.45 -11.72
CA GLY A 171 -6.27 19.40 -10.64
C GLY A 171 -6.31 18.76 -9.24
N GLN A 172 -6.44 17.43 -9.16
CA GLN A 172 -6.55 16.68 -7.91
C GLN A 172 -5.28 15.92 -7.54
N HIS A 173 -4.22 15.96 -8.35
CA HIS A 173 -2.98 15.21 -8.07
C HIS A 173 -2.35 15.57 -6.72
N GLN A 174 -2.41 16.85 -6.34
CA GLN A 174 -1.90 17.32 -5.04
C GLN A 174 -2.65 16.74 -3.83
N LEU A 175 -3.89 16.26 -4.03
CA LEU A 175 -4.66 15.56 -3.00
C LEU A 175 -4.20 14.10 -2.84
N VAL A 176 -3.40 13.57 -3.75
CA VAL A 176 -3.00 12.15 -3.78
C VAL A 176 -1.53 11.97 -3.41
N TYR A 177 -0.66 12.87 -3.87
CA TYR A 177 0.79 12.77 -3.65
C TYR A 177 1.22 12.57 -2.19
N PRO A 178 0.69 13.30 -1.18
CA PRO A 178 1.15 13.16 0.20
C PRO A 178 1.02 11.73 0.76
N TYR A 179 0.06 10.94 0.27
CA TYR A 179 -0.19 9.58 0.75
C TYR A 179 0.83 8.59 0.19
N PHE A 180 1.11 8.68 -1.12
CA PHE A 180 2.15 7.88 -1.74
C PHE A 180 3.53 8.29 -1.23
N ASP A 181 3.82 9.59 -1.13
CA ASP A 181 5.12 10.10 -0.69
C ASP A 181 5.44 9.66 0.73
N HIS A 182 4.43 9.69 1.62
CA HIS A 182 4.59 9.17 2.97
C HIS A 182 4.97 7.68 2.98
N LEU A 183 4.24 6.85 2.21
CA LEU A 183 4.54 5.41 2.15
C LEU A 183 5.92 5.14 1.53
N ILE A 184 6.25 5.79 0.41
CA ILE A 184 7.55 5.69 -0.27
C ILE A 184 8.67 6.06 0.70
N GLN A 185 8.54 7.17 1.43
CA GLN A 185 9.54 7.58 2.41
C GLN A 185 9.70 6.52 3.51
N LYS A 186 8.61 6.00 4.07
CA LYS A 186 8.67 4.98 5.13
C LYS A 186 9.36 3.70 4.69
N LEU A 187 9.15 3.25 3.45
CA LEU A 187 9.80 2.07 2.90
C LEU A 187 11.25 2.36 2.50
N SER A 188 11.54 3.56 2.00
CA SER A 188 12.89 4.03 1.71
C SER A 188 13.80 4.01 2.95
N ASP A 189 13.25 4.38 4.12
CA ASP A 189 13.96 4.36 5.41
C ASP A 189 14.42 2.95 5.84
N PHE A 190 13.94 1.89 5.20
CA PHE A 190 14.39 0.53 5.50
C PHE A 190 15.83 0.30 5.04
N ARG A 191 16.33 1.08 4.09
CA ARG A 191 17.69 0.98 3.53
C ARG A 191 18.77 1.52 4.46
N ASN A 192 18.41 2.44 5.35
CA ASN A 192 19.38 3.23 6.13
C ASN A 192 19.82 2.58 7.46
N SER A 193 19.84 1.24 7.55
CA SER A 193 20.04 0.53 8.83
C SER A 193 20.54 -0.90 8.75
#